data_AF-A0A0N0PCC9-F1
#
_entry.id   AF-A0A0N0PCC9-F1
#
_cell.length_a   1.000
_cell.length_b   1.000
_cell.length_c   1.000
_cell.angle_alpha   90.00
_cell.angle_beta   90.00
_cell.angle_gamma   90.00
#
_symmetry.space_group_name_H-M   'P 1'
#
loop_
_entity.id
_entity.type
_entity.pdbx_description
1 polymer ?
#
loop_
_entity_poly.entity_id
_entity_poly.type
_entity_poly.pdbx_seq_one_letter_code
_entity_poly.pdbx_strand_id
1 'polypeptide(L)'
;MVLFMMLLTMIMSVDAFTMVNLIIFKYKIITLRRYFEKICDDFKEMHKINRRLAVENLATGLIKGFKVHKELLRILKDIDKGFGFVIALQLFQSSGSAVSLLLQIAISDDLTFVGKLKIMFFVIALFFLLGLFLCNAGEITYQSALLADSIFYCGWHECLWEYQPKGKKIGQMVLIACIQAQKPLVLKAFKMIELTYGTFLLVGPLQCNVLSIS
;
A
#
# COMPACT_ATOMS: atom_id res chain seq x y z
N MET A 1 11.41 -22.04 27.42
CA MET A 1 10.44 -20.94 27.62
C MET A 1 11.00 -19.58 27.23
N VAL A 2 12.18 -19.17 27.72
CA VAL A 2 12.80 -17.86 27.42
C VAL A 2 13.00 -17.63 25.91
N LEU A 3 13.59 -18.60 25.20
CA LEU A 3 13.81 -18.52 23.74
C LEU A 3 12.50 -18.33 22.93
N PHE A 4 11.43 -19.00 23.34
CA PHE A 4 10.12 -18.89 22.69
C PHE A 4 9.49 -17.51 22.92
N MET A 5 9.60 -16.97 24.14
CA MET A 5 9.13 -15.62 24.45
C MET A 5 9.92 -14.55 23.70
N MET A 6 11.25 -14.72 23.56
CA MET A 6 12.10 -13.81 22.76
C MET A 6 11.76 -13.85 21.27
N LEU A 7 11.45 -15.03 20.73
CA LEU A 7 11.04 -15.17 19.33
C LEU A 7 9.71 -14.47 19.08
N LEU A 8 8.72 -14.65 19.97
CA LEU A 8 7.41 -14.01 19.86
C LEU A 8 7.51 -12.48 19.94
N THR A 9 8.27 -11.94 20.89
CA THR A 9 8.44 -10.49 21.00
C THR A 9 9.17 -9.91 19.78
N MET A 10 10.13 -10.64 19.21
CA MET A 10 10.80 -10.25 17.97
C MET A 10 9.81 -10.17 16.80
N ILE A 11 8.97 -11.19 16.62
CA ILE A 11 7.96 -11.22 15.55
C ILE A 11 6.99 -10.05 15.69
N MET A 12 6.41 -9.85 16.88
CA MET A 12 5.46 -8.75 17.13
C MET A 12 6.11 -7.38 16.88
N SER A 13 7.40 -7.22 17.20
CA SER A 13 8.13 -5.98 16.95
C SER A 13 8.33 -5.72 15.44
N VAL A 14 8.61 -6.76 14.67
CA VAL A 14 8.76 -6.67 13.21
C VAL A 14 7.42 -6.35 12.55
N ASP A 15 6.33 -6.97 13.00
CA ASP A 15 5.00 -6.70 12.48
C ASP A 15 4.55 -5.26 12.76
N ALA A 16 4.73 -4.80 14.01
CA ALA A 16 4.42 -3.43 14.41
C ALA A 16 5.25 -2.41 13.60
N PHE A 17 6.55 -2.66 13.45
CA PHE A 17 7.43 -1.80 12.65
C PHE A 17 6.98 -1.76 11.18
N THR A 18 6.64 -2.91 10.60
CA THR A 18 6.17 -3.01 9.21
C THR A 18 4.86 -2.24 9.02
N MET A 19 3.91 -2.38 9.95
CA MET A 19 2.64 -1.65 9.93
C MET A 19 2.85 -0.13 9.94
N VAL A 20 3.73 0.37 10.81
CA VAL A 20 4.04 1.81 10.89
C VAL A 20 4.64 2.31 9.57
N ASN A 21 5.55 1.55 8.96
CA ASN A 21 6.14 1.92 7.67
C ASN A 21 5.11 2.01 6.54
N LEU A 22 4.16 1.06 6.48
CA LEU A 22 3.06 1.11 5.49
C LEU A 22 2.17 2.33 5.70
N ILE A 23 1.82 2.65 6.95
CA ILE A 23 1.01 3.83 7.27
C ILE A 23 1.74 5.10 6.82
N ILE A 24 3.03 5.25 7.15
CA ILE A 24 3.84 6.40 6.72
C ILE A 24 3.89 6.49 5.20
N PHE A 25 4.10 5.37 4.52
CA PHE A 25 4.17 5.33 3.06
C PHE A 25 2.84 5.74 2.40
N LYS A 26 1.71 5.24 2.92
CA LYS A 26 0.35 5.65 2.52
C LYS A 26 0.19 7.17 2.59
N TYR A 27 0.55 7.77 3.73
CA TYR A 27 0.44 9.23 3.88
C TYR A 27 1.35 9.99 2.91
N LYS A 28 2.55 9.49 2.62
CA LYS A 28 3.45 10.10 1.63
C LYS A 28 2.85 10.13 0.22
N ILE A 29 2.15 9.07 -0.20
CA ILE A 29 1.43 9.05 -1.49
C ILE A 29 0.27 10.05 -1.48
N ILE A 30 -0.53 10.08 -0.41
CA ILE A 30 -1.64 11.04 -0.28
C ILE A 30 -1.13 12.48 -0.36
N THR A 31 -0.02 12.79 0.33
CA THR A 31 0.60 14.12 0.26
C THR A 31 1.07 14.45 -1.15
N LEU A 32 1.69 13.51 -1.86
CA LEU A 32 2.13 13.72 -3.24
C LEU A 32 0.95 13.92 -4.20
N ARG A 33 -0.14 13.17 -4.01
CA ARG A 33 -1.37 13.34 -4.77
C ARG A 33 -1.94 14.74 -4.60
N ARG A 34 -2.13 15.19 -3.36
CA ARG A 34 -2.61 16.54 -3.04
C ARG A 34 -1.69 17.62 -3.59
N TYR A 35 -0.39 17.36 -3.66
CA TYR A 35 0.57 18.27 -4.26
C TYR A 35 0.31 18.47 -5.76
N PHE A 36 0.05 17.40 -6.52
CA PHE A 36 -0.31 17.51 -7.94
C PHE A 36 -1.69 18.15 -8.16
N GLU A 37 -2.68 17.82 -7.31
CA GLU A 37 -4.00 18.48 -7.33
C GLU A 37 -3.85 19.99 -7.12
N LYS A 38 -3.07 20.40 -6.10
CA LYS A 38 -2.78 21.81 -5.84
C LYS A 38 -2.07 22.51 -7.00
N ILE A 39 -1.07 21.87 -7.62
CA ILE A 39 -0.41 22.44 -8.81
C ILE A 39 -1.43 22.68 -9.94
N CYS A 40 -2.36 21.75 -10.15
CA CYS A 40 -3.39 21.87 -11.17
C CYS A 40 -4.31 23.07 -10.91
N ASP A 41 -4.73 23.26 -9.65
CA ASP A 41 -5.59 24.37 -9.27
C ASP A 41 -4.85 25.72 -9.33
N ASP A 42 -3.62 25.79 -8.82
CA ASP A 42 -2.74 26.97 -8.93
C ASP A 42 -2.51 27.34 -10.41
N PHE A 43 -2.35 26.34 -11.28
CA PHE A 43 -2.22 26.54 -12.73
C PHE A 43 -3.50 27.15 -13.33
N LYS A 44 -4.68 26.62 -13.02
CA LYS A 44 -5.97 27.13 -13.56
C LYS A 44 -6.21 28.58 -13.18
N GLU A 45 -5.91 28.96 -11.95
CA GLU A 45 -6.07 30.34 -11.49
C GLU A 45 -5.04 31.28 -12.13
N MET A 46 -3.77 30.87 -12.18
CA MET A 46 -2.72 31.70 -12.76
C MET A 46 -2.84 31.82 -14.28
N HIS A 47 -3.37 30.81 -14.97
CA HIS A 47 -3.57 30.82 -16.42
C HIS A 47 -4.56 31.92 -16.85
N LYS A 48 -5.54 32.29 -16.01
CA LYS A 48 -6.46 33.40 -16.27
C LYS A 48 -5.77 34.77 -16.30
N ILE A 49 -4.66 34.90 -15.57
CA ILE A 49 -3.94 36.17 -15.38
C ILE A 49 -2.73 36.23 -16.33
N ASN A 50 -1.88 35.20 -16.31
CA ASN A 50 -0.66 35.14 -17.10
C ASN A 50 -0.33 33.70 -17.49
N ARG A 51 -0.69 33.35 -18.73
CA ARG A 51 -0.47 32.01 -19.30
C ARG A 51 0.99 31.57 -19.23
N ARG A 52 1.94 32.41 -19.64
CA ARG A 52 3.35 32.03 -19.72
C ARG A 52 3.95 31.70 -18.35
N LEU A 53 3.65 32.54 -17.35
CA LEU A 53 4.07 32.32 -15.97
C LEU A 53 3.40 31.08 -15.35
N ALA A 54 2.12 30.85 -15.65
CA ALA A 54 1.39 29.66 -15.19
C ALA A 54 2.03 28.36 -15.72
N VAL A 55 2.38 28.32 -17.01
CA VAL A 55 3.01 27.15 -17.62
C VAL A 55 4.44 26.93 -17.08
N GLU A 56 5.18 28.00 -16.78
CA GLU A 56 6.52 27.90 -16.15
C GLU A 56 6.45 27.29 -14.74
N ASN A 57 5.51 27.78 -13.93
CA ASN A 57 5.26 27.28 -12.58
C ASN A 57 4.75 25.83 -12.60
N LEU A 58 3.87 25.49 -13.53
CA LEU A 58 3.40 24.12 -13.75
C LEU A 58 4.58 23.20 -14.08
N ALA A 59 5.42 23.57 -15.06
CA ALA A 59 6.58 22.77 -15.46
C ALA A 59 7.56 22.54 -14.28
N THR A 60 7.83 23.58 -13.51
CA THR A 60 8.72 23.50 -12.34
C THR A 60 8.11 22.64 -11.23
N GLY A 61 6.80 22.80 -10.98
CA GLY A 61 6.06 21.99 -10.02
C GLY A 61 6.03 20.50 -10.39
N LEU A 62 5.79 20.19 -11.66
CA LEU A 62 5.82 18.82 -12.17
C LEU A 62 7.18 18.15 -11.98
N ILE A 63 8.28 18.83 -12.32
CA ILE A 63 9.63 18.30 -12.14
C ILE A 63 9.92 18.02 -10.66
N LYS A 64 9.51 18.92 -9.76
CA LYS A 64 9.65 18.72 -8.31
C LYS A 64 8.81 17.52 -7.83
N GLY A 65 7.57 17.41 -8.30
CA GLY A 65 6.69 16.27 -8.02
C GLY A 65 7.28 14.94 -8.49
N PHE A 66 7.81 14.88 -9.71
CA PHE A 66 8.43 13.67 -10.26
C PHE A 66 9.69 13.25 -9.50
N LYS A 67 10.47 14.21 -8.98
CA LYS A 67 11.62 13.89 -8.12
C LYS A 67 11.17 13.20 -6.83
N VAL A 68 10.11 13.71 -6.19
CA VAL A 68 9.54 13.07 -5.00
C VAL A 68 8.92 11.70 -5.34
N HIS A 69 8.16 11.61 -6.44
CA HIS A 69 7.58 10.35 -6.92
C HIS A 69 8.64 9.27 -7.13
N LYS A 70 9.76 9.63 -7.77
CA LYS A 70 10.89 8.72 -8.00
C LYS A 70 11.50 8.20 -6.69
N GLU A 71 11.67 9.06 -5.69
CA GLU A 71 12.17 8.63 -4.38
C GLU A 71 11.16 7.72 -3.66
N LEU A 72 9.86 8.02 -3.75
CA LEU A 72 8.82 7.14 -3.19
C LEU A 72 8.83 5.77 -3.86
N LEU A 73 8.97 5.70 -5.19
CA LEU A 73 9.09 4.43 -5.91
C LEU A 73 10.34 3.64 -5.55
N ARG A 74 11.43 4.31 -5.17
CA ARG A 74 12.63 3.64 -4.67
C ARG A 74 12.37 3.01 -3.31
N ILE A 75 11.85 3.80 -2.36
CA ILE A 75 11.47 3.34 -1.02
C ILE A 75 10.48 2.17 -1.12
N LEU A 76 9.55 2.26 -2.07
CA LEU A 76 8.55 1.23 -2.28
C LEU A 76 9.13 -0.12 -2.66
N LYS A 77 10.17 -0.15 -3.49
CA LYS A 77 10.85 -1.41 -3.84
C LYS A 77 11.51 -2.07 -2.62
N ASP A 78 12.03 -1.26 -1.71
CA ASP A 78 12.62 -1.75 -0.46
C ASP A 78 11.53 -2.28 0.48
N ILE A 79 10.40 -1.57 0.58
CA ILE A 79 9.21 -2.00 1.34
C ILE A 79 8.63 -3.29 0.76
N ASP A 80 8.49 -3.42 -0.56
CA ASP A 80 7.93 -4.61 -1.20
C ASP A 80 8.73 -5.88 -0.86
N LYS A 81 10.07 -5.77 -0.89
CA LYS A 81 10.96 -6.88 -0.51
C LYS A 81 10.80 -7.26 0.97
N GLY A 82 10.72 -6.29 1.88
CA GLY A 82 10.56 -6.53 3.30
C GLY A 82 9.16 -7.06 3.66
N PHE A 83 8.13 -6.45 3.11
CA PHE A 83 6.74 -6.81 3.33
C PHE A 83 6.41 -8.20 2.80
N GLY A 84 6.93 -8.58 1.62
CA GLY A 84 6.78 -9.93 1.09
C GLY A 84 7.32 -10.99 2.05
N PHE A 85 8.43 -10.71 2.72
CA PHE A 85 8.99 -11.59 3.75
C PHE A 85 8.13 -11.64 5.02
N VAL A 86 7.64 -10.50 5.49
CA VAL A 86 6.77 -10.42 6.69
C VAL A 86 5.46 -11.17 6.46
N ILE A 87 4.79 -10.97 5.32
CA ILE A 87 3.57 -11.71 4.98
C ILE A 87 3.84 -13.21 4.83
N ALA A 88 4.96 -13.60 4.23
CA ALA A 88 5.37 -15.00 4.14
C ALA A 88 5.51 -15.65 5.53
N LEU A 89 6.20 -14.97 6.45
CA LEU A 89 6.36 -15.40 7.83
C LEU A 89 5.01 -15.50 8.56
N GLN A 90 4.16 -14.48 8.39
CA GLN A 90 2.81 -14.42 8.97
C GLN A 90 1.94 -15.60 8.53
N LEU A 91 1.96 -15.94 7.23
CA LEU A 91 1.21 -17.06 6.66
C LEU A 91 1.73 -18.40 7.18
N PHE A 92 3.05 -18.57 7.26
CA PHE A 92 3.65 -19.78 7.82
C PHE A 92 3.31 -19.95 9.30
N GLN A 93 3.35 -18.87 10.08
CA GLN A 93 2.99 -18.87 11.49
C GLN A 93 1.50 -19.11 11.71
N SER A 94 0.63 -18.47 10.92
CA SER A 94 -0.82 -18.66 11.00
C SER A 94 -1.20 -20.10 10.67
N SER A 95 -0.67 -20.67 9.58
CA SER A 95 -0.91 -22.07 9.21
C SER A 95 -0.36 -23.05 10.24
N GLY A 96 0.86 -22.84 10.74
CA GLY A 96 1.44 -23.65 11.81
C GLY A 96 0.61 -23.62 13.11
N SER A 97 0.05 -22.44 13.44
CA SER A 97 -0.82 -22.27 14.60
C SER A 97 -2.17 -22.97 14.42
N ALA A 98 -2.75 -22.92 13.22
CA ALA A 98 -3.98 -23.63 12.88
C ALA A 98 -3.80 -25.15 12.94
N VAL A 99 -2.70 -25.69 12.39
CA VAL A 99 -2.38 -27.13 12.48
C VAL A 99 -2.16 -27.55 13.94
N SER A 100 -1.45 -26.73 14.73
CA SER A 100 -1.25 -27.00 16.16
C SER A 100 -2.57 -27.01 16.94
N LEU A 101 -3.51 -26.12 16.62
CA LEU A 101 -4.86 -26.14 17.19
C LEU A 101 -5.61 -27.43 16.85
N LEU A 102 -5.62 -27.82 15.57
CA LEU A 102 -6.28 -29.05 15.12
C LEU A 102 -5.68 -30.28 15.80
N LEU A 103 -4.36 -30.35 15.92
CA LEU A 103 -3.66 -31.43 16.61
C LEU A 103 -3.99 -31.46 18.10
N GLN A 104 -4.05 -30.30 18.76
CA GLN A 104 -4.43 -30.21 20.17
C GLN A 104 -5.89 -30.62 20.41
N ILE A 105 -6.80 -30.27 19.50
CA ILE A 105 -8.19 -30.73 19.57
C ILE A 105 -8.26 -32.25 19.38
N ALA A 106 -7.46 -32.80 18.47
CA ALA A 106 -7.46 -34.24 18.17
C ALA A 106 -6.80 -35.11 19.24
N ILE A 107 -5.77 -34.60 19.94
CA ILE A 107 -4.96 -35.38 20.91
C ILE A 107 -5.41 -35.16 22.36
N SER A 108 -6.09 -34.05 22.68
CA SER A 108 -6.29 -33.68 24.09
C SER A 108 -7.67 -34.03 24.64
N ASP A 109 -7.74 -35.07 25.47
CA ASP A 109 -8.82 -35.24 26.46
C ASP A 109 -8.69 -34.24 27.65
N ASP A 110 -7.49 -33.66 27.87
CA ASP A 110 -7.14 -32.97 29.13
C ASP A 110 -6.41 -31.60 28.94
N LEU A 111 -6.62 -30.90 27.82
CA LEU A 111 -6.05 -29.55 27.67
C LEU A 111 -6.81 -28.57 28.56
N THR A 112 -6.11 -27.90 29.48
CA THR A 112 -6.70 -26.85 30.33
C THR A 112 -7.44 -25.82 29.48
N PHE A 113 -8.69 -25.53 29.85
CA PHE A 113 -9.57 -24.58 29.16
C PHE A 113 -8.88 -23.24 28.86
N VAL A 114 -8.04 -22.77 29.79
CA VAL A 114 -7.22 -21.56 29.66
C VAL A 114 -6.22 -21.65 28.50
N GLY A 115 -5.63 -22.83 28.25
CA GLY A 115 -4.72 -23.07 27.13
C GLY A 115 -5.44 -22.98 25.78
N LYS A 116 -6.62 -23.63 25.67
CA LYS A 116 -7.45 -23.56 24.46
C LYS A 116 -7.83 -22.13 24.11
N LEU A 117 -8.29 -21.36 25.10
CA LEU A 117 -8.65 -19.95 24.91
C LEU A 117 -7.47 -19.10 24.45
N LYS A 118 -6.29 -19.24 25.09
CA LYS A 118 -5.10 -18.46 24.70
C LYS A 118 -4.70 -18.68 23.25
N ILE A 119 -4.77 -19.91 22.75
CA ILE A 119 -4.39 -20.22 21.37
C ILE A 119 -5.45 -19.70 20.38
N MET A 120 -6.73 -19.81 20.72
CA MET A 120 -7.81 -19.22 19.93
C MET A 120 -7.63 -17.70 19.78
N PHE A 121 -7.41 -16.97 20.89
CA PHE A 121 -7.15 -15.53 20.87
C PHE A 121 -5.90 -15.18 20.05
N PHE A 122 -4.84 -15.98 20.16
CA PHE A 122 -3.62 -15.80 19.38
C PHE A 122 -3.87 -15.95 17.88
N VAL A 123 -4.62 -16.98 17.46
CA VAL A 123 -4.95 -17.21 16.06
C VAL A 123 -5.83 -16.08 15.51
N ILE A 124 -6.85 -15.65 16.25
CA ILE A 124 -7.68 -14.49 15.87
C ILE A 124 -6.82 -13.24 15.69
N ALA A 125 -5.90 -12.97 16.60
CA ALA A 125 -5.00 -11.82 16.52
C ALA A 125 -4.09 -11.88 15.27
N LEU A 126 -3.57 -13.06 14.91
CA LEU A 126 -2.75 -13.24 13.71
C LEU A 126 -3.53 -12.97 12.42
N PHE A 127 -4.76 -13.48 12.32
CA PHE A 127 -5.64 -13.23 11.17
C PHE A 127 -6.05 -11.76 11.07
N PHE A 128 -6.35 -11.13 12.21
CA PHE A 128 -6.63 -9.70 12.26
C PHE A 128 -5.45 -8.87 11.76
N LEU A 129 -4.24 -9.17 12.20
CA LEU A 129 -3.02 -8.50 11.76
C LEU A 129 -2.75 -8.69 10.26
N LEU A 130 -2.95 -9.92 9.75
CA LEU A 130 -2.87 -10.19 8.30
C LEU A 130 -3.89 -9.35 7.51
N GLY A 131 -5.13 -9.26 7.99
CA GLY A 131 -6.17 -8.41 7.40
C GLY A 131 -5.79 -6.93 7.39
N LEU A 132 -5.22 -6.42 8.49
CA LEU A 132 -4.73 -5.05 8.57
C LEU A 132 -3.62 -4.76 7.56
N PHE A 133 -2.68 -5.68 7.39
CA PHE A 133 -1.61 -5.55 6.39
C PHE A 133 -2.17 -5.49 4.97
N LEU A 134 -3.08 -6.41 4.61
CA LEU A 134 -3.71 -6.45 3.29
C LEU A 134 -4.56 -5.21 3.01
N CYS A 135 -5.31 -4.74 4.00
CA CYS A 135 -6.12 -3.53 3.87
C CYS A 135 -5.25 -2.29 3.64
N ASN A 136 -4.15 -2.12 4.38
CA ASN A 136 -3.23 -0.99 4.16
C ASN A 136 -2.52 -1.08 2.81
N ALA A 137 -2.13 -2.28 2.37
CA ALA A 137 -1.57 -2.52 1.05
C ALA A 137 -2.56 -2.15 -0.08
N GLY A 138 -3.83 -2.55 0.06
CA GLY A 138 -4.90 -2.21 -0.86
C GLY A 138 -5.14 -0.70 -0.95
N GLU A 139 -5.21 -0.02 0.20
CA GLU A 139 -5.37 1.44 0.27
C GLU A 139 -4.20 2.18 -0.39
N ILE A 140 -2.96 1.72 -0.16
CA ILE A 140 -1.78 2.31 -0.84
C ILE A 140 -1.93 2.16 -2.36
N THR A 141 -2.31 0.98 -2.85
CA THR A 141 -2.52 0.72 -4.28
C THR A 141 -3.60 1.62 -4.86
N TYR A 142 -4.71 1.79 -4.14
CA TYR A 142 -5.79 2.69 -4.53
C TYR A 142 -5.32 4.15 -4.61
N GLN A 143 -4.61 4.64 -3.59
CA GLN A 143 -4.08 6.02 -3.59
C GLN A 143 -3.03 6.24 -4.68
N SER A 144 -2.24 5.21 -5.04
CA SER A 144 -1.29 5.26 -6.16
C SER A 144 -2.00 5.37 -7.52
N ALA A 145 -3.14 4.71 -7.70
CA ALA A 145 -3.97 4.88 -8.90
C ALA A 145 -4.52 6.32 -9.01
N LEU A 146 -5.07 6.85 -7.92
CA LEU A 146 -5.56 8.23 -7.88
C LEU A 146 -4.45 9.26 -8.11
N LEU A 147 -3.23 8.99 -7.62
CA LEU A 147 -2.06 9.81 -7.92
C LEU A 147 -1.77 9.85 -9.42
N ALA A 148 -1.88 8.71 -10.13
CA ALA A 148 -1.68 8.67 -11.58
C ALA A 148 -2.71 9.54 -12.31
N ASP A 149 -3.97 9.50 -11.88
CA ASP A 149 -5.04 10.34 -12.44
C ASP A 149 -4.74 11.82 -12.19
N SER A 150 -4.33 12.16 -10.97
CA SER A 150 -3.95 13.54 -10.60
C SER A 150 -2.81 14.07 -11.46
N ILE A 151 -1.81 13.23 -11.74
CA ILE A 151 -0.68 13.54 -12.63
C ILE A 151 -1.17 13.69 -14.08
N PHE A 152 -2.09 12.85 -14.54
CA PHE A 152 -2.57 12.90 -15.92
C PHE A 152 -3.41 14.15 -16.20
N TYR A 153 -4.28 14.54 -15.26
CA TYR A 153 -5.21 15.67 -15.39
C TYR A 153 -4.63 17.02 -14.93
N CYS A 154 -3.34 17.12 -14.61
CA CYS A 154 -2.72 18.35 -14.10
C CYS A 154 -2.54 19.49 -15.13
N GLY A 155 -2.91 19.30 -16.40
CA GLY A 155 -2.78 20.33 -17.45
C GLY A 155 -1.42 20.38 -18.16
N TRP A 156 -0.57 19.37 -18.00
CA TRP A 156 0.78 19.28 -18.58
C TRP A 156 0.85 19.48 -20.11
N HIS A 157 -0.26 19.26 -20.83
CA HIS A 157 -0.34 19.46 -22.29
C HIS A 157 -0.04 20.91 -22.71
N GLU A 158 -0.33 21.89 -21.86
CA GLU A 158 -0.04 23.31 -22.13
C GLU A 158 1.47 23.59 -22.18
N CYS A 159 2.27 22.81 -21.44
CA CYS A 159 3.73 22.87 -21.51
C CYS A 159 4.29 22.41 -22.87
N LEU A 160 3.56 21.60 -23.65
CA LEU A 160 3.99 21.12 -24.97
C LEU A 160 4.06 22.25 -25.99
N TRP A 161 3.13 23.20 -25.90
CA TRP A 161 2.99 24.28 -26.88
C TRP A 161 3.94 25.44 -26.58
N GLU A 162 4.06 25.84 -25.32
CA GLU A 162 4.83 27.03 -24.91
C GLU A 162 6.36 26.79 -24.88
N TYR A 163 6.80 25.57 -24.53
CA TYR A 163 8.21 25.27 -24.23
C TYR A 163 8.84 24.23 -25.14
N GLN A 164 8.46 24.14 -26.42
CA GLN A 164 9.18 23.23 -27.35
C GLN A 164 10.68 23.58 -27.37
N PRO A 165 11.63 22.63 -27.15
CA PRO A 165 11.51 21.15 -27.04
C PRO A 165 11.38 20.58 -25.61
N LYS A 166 11.52 21.40 -24.56
CA LYS A 166 11.42 20.98 -23.15
C LYS A 166 10.03 20.41 -22.81
N GLY A 167 8.96 20.93 -23.42
CA GLY A 167 7.60 20.43 -23.25
C GLY A 167 7.42 18.95 -23.59
N LYS A 168 8.09 18.46 -24.66
CA LYS A 168 8.04 17.03 -25.04
C LYS A 168 8.65 16.13 -23.96
N LYS A 169 9.73 16.58 -23.31
CA LYS A 169 10.36 15.84 -22.21
C LYS A 169 9.42 15.76 -21.00
N ILE A 170 8.69 16.83 -20.69
CA ILE A 170 7.71 16.84 -19.60
C ILE A 170 6.59 15.85 -19.89
N GLY A 171 6.04 15.84 -21.11
CA GLY A 171 5.01 14.87 -21.49
C GLY A 171 5.47 13.40 -21.37
N GLN A 172 6.71 13.11 -21.77
CA GLN A 172 7.30 11.77 -21.56
C GLN A 172 7.43 11.43 -20.07
N MET A 173 7.87 12.38 -19.24
CA MET A 173 7.97 12.17 -17.79
C MET A 173 6.61 11.93 -17.15
N VAL A 174 5.56 12.65 -17.58
CA VAL A 174 4.18 12.45 -17.12
C VAL A 174 3.74 11.02 -17.43
N LEU A 175 3.88 10.57 -18.67
CA LEU A 175 3.46 9.23 -19.08
C LEU A 175 4.20 8.14 -18.30
N ILE A 176 5.52 8.28 -18.16
CA ILE A 176 6.34 7.35 -17.37
C ILE A 176 5.90 7.37 -15.90
N ALA A 177 5.62 8.53 -15.33
CA ALA A 177 5.16 8.67 -13.96
C ALA A 177 3.79 8.02 -13.73
N CYS A 178 2.83 8.18 -14.65
CA CYS A 178 1.53 7.50 -14.62
C CYS A 178 1.70 5.98 -14.68
N ILE A 179 2.47 5.46 -15.65
CA ILE A 179 2.73 4.02 -15.77
C ILE A 179 3.36 3.46 -14.50
N GLN A 180 4.30 4.20 -13.88
CA GLN A 180 4.95 3.77 -12.64
C GLN A 180 4.04 3.87 -11.41
N ALA A 181 3.15 4.87 -11.35
CA ALA A 181 2.16 5.02 -10.28
C ALA A 181 1.05 3.97 -10.36
N GLN A 182 0.64 3.59 -11.58
CA GLN A 182 -0.39 2.57 -11.81
C GLN A 182 0.12 1.15 -11.70
N LYS A 183 1.44 0.92 -11.62
CA LYS A 183 1.95 -0.41 -11.32
C LYS A 183 1.37 -0.82 -9.98
N PRO A 184 0.46 -1.81 -9.96
CA PRO A 184 -0.13 -2.19 -8.71
C PRO A 184 1.02 -2.60 -7.80
N LEU A 185 0.96 -2.13 -6.57
CA LEU A 185 1.61 -2.81 -5.46
C LEU A 185 0.89 -4.13 -5.29
N VAL A 186 1.08 -5.01 -6.28
CA VAL A 186 1.01 -6.44 -6.06
C VAL A 186 2.22 -6.67 -5.18
N LEU A 187 2.04 -6.40 -3.89
CA LEU A 187 2.89 -6.89 -2.84
C LEU A 187 2.79 -8.41 -3.01
N LYS A 188 3.74 -8.94 -3.78
CA LYS A 188 3.74 -10.33 -4.22
C LYS A 188 4.05 -11.13 -2.98
N ALA A 189 3.02 -11.42 -2.19
CA ALA A 189 3.03 -12.57 -1.31
C ALA A 189 3.23 -13.79 -2.22
N PHE A 190 4.49 -14.22 -2.34
CA PHE A 190 4.91 -15.46 -3.00
C PHE A 190 4.75 -15.63 -4.52
N LYS A 191 4.53 -14.60 -5.35
CA LYS A 191 4.23 -14.83 -6.81
C LYS A 191 3.06 -15.82 -7.06
N MET A 192 2.33 -16.26 -6.03
CA MET A 192 1.30 -17.30 -6.09
C MET A 192 -0.10 -16.76 -5.83
N ILE A 193 -0.23 -15.62 -5.15
CA ILE A 193 -1.52 -15.00 -4.90
C ILE A 193 -1.44 -13.56 -5.41
N GLU A 194 -1.96 -13.34 -6.62
CA GLU A 194 -2.30 -12.01 -7.07
C GLU A 194 -3.52 -11.54 -6.27
N LEU A 195 -3.26 -10.79 -5.19
CA LEU A 195 -4.29 -10.05 -4.49
C LEU A 195 -4.64 -8.81 -5.34
N THR A 196 -5.34 -9.06 -6.43
CA THR A 196 -5.93 -8.03 -7.28
C THR A 196 -7.19 -7.49 -6.59
N TYR A 197 -7.63 -6.27 -6.92
CA TYR A 197 -8.89 -5.66 -6.45
C TYR A 197 -10.11 -6.61 -6.55
N GLY A 198 -10.09 -7.55 -7.49
CA GLY A 198 -11.07 -8.65 -7.60
C GLY A 198 -11.12 -9.62 -6.43
N THR A 199 -9.98 -9.91 -5.76
CA THR A 199 -9.93 -10.78 -4.57
C THR A 199 -10.46 -10.05 -3.33
N PHE A 200 -10.27 -8.73 -3.24
CA PHE A 200 -10.85 -7.90 -2.18
C PHE A 200 -12.38 -7.73 -2.34
N LEU A 201 -12.87 -7.57 -3.58
CA LEU A 201 -14.31 -7.59 -3.90
C LEU A 201 -14.96 -8.97 -3.72
N LEU A 202 -14.20 -10.06 -3.79
CA LEU A 202 -14.72 -11.41 -3.50
C LEU A 202 -14.83 -11.69 -1.99
N VAL A 203 -13.95 -11.10 -1.17
CA VAL A 203 -13.90 -11.31 0.29
C VAL A 203 -14.77 -10.28 1.04
N GLY A 204 -15.02 -9.10 0.48
CA GLY A 204 -15.92 -8.09 1.05
C GLY A 204 -17.35 -8.60 1.36
N PRO A 205 -18.02 -9.33 0.45
CA PRO A 205 -19.32 -9.94 0.73
C PRO A 205 -19.21 -11.14 1.69
N LEU A 206 -18.08 -11.84 1.73
CA LEU A 206 -17.86 -12.99 2.63
C LEU A 206 -17.65 -12.56 4.09
N GLN A 207 -17.10 -11.37 4.34
CA GLN A 207 -16.98 -10.82 5.70
C GLN A 207 -18.23 -10.06 6.18
N CYS A 208 -19.02 -9.47 5.27
CA CYS A 208 -20.30 -8.84 5.65
C CYS A 208 -21.48 -9.84 5.76
N ASN A 209 -21.53 -10.92 4.97
CA ASN A 209 -22.63 -11.89 5.05
C ASN A 209 -22.53 -12.86 6.23
N VAL A 210 -21.34 -13.07 6.81
CA VAL A 210 -21.21 -13.87 8.04
C VAL A 210 -21.73 -13.11 9.26
N LEU A 211 -21.76 -11.77 9.22
CA LEU A 211 -22.35 -10.93 10.28
C LEU A 211 -23.85 -10.69 10.12
N SER A 212 -24.49 -11.16 9.04
CA SER A 212 -25.96 -11.06 8.83
C SER A 212 -26.68 -12.41 8.92
N ILE A 213 -25.98 -13.49 9.28
CA ILE A 213 -26.53 -14.83 9.53
C ILE A 213 -26.14 -15.30 10.95
N SER A 214 -25.95 -14.35 11.87
CA SER A 214 -25.92 -14.59 13.33
C SER A 214 -26.79 -13.57 14.03
#